data_AF-A0AAX2LSS5-F1
#
_entry.id   AF-A0AAX2LSS5-F1
#
_cell.length_a   1.000
_cell.length_b   1.000
_cell.length_c   1.000
_cell.angle_alpha   90.00
_cell.angle_beta   90.00
_cell.angle_gamma   90.00
#
_symmetry.space_group_name_H-M   'P 1'
#
loop_
_entity.id
_entity.type
_entity.pdbx_description
1 polymer ?
#
loop_
_entity_poly.entity_id
_entity_poly.type
_entity_poly.pdbx_seq_one_letter_code
_entity_poly.pdbx_strand_id
1 'polypeptide(L)' 'MAITIRDTEQHEKMLSDLKDLTNIPTMSKSLIQGGYLALRYHNLYEQERRENERLKAELRSLRGKVDVFVTAFDALKAK' A
#
# COMPACT_ATOMS: atom_id res chain seq x y z
N MET A 1 -3.70 14.25 37.72
CA MET A 1 -2.79 13.41 36.91
C MET A 1 -3.54 12.14 36.52
N ALA A 2 -4.37 12.19 35.48
CA ALA A 2 -5.25 11.07 35.08
C ALA A 2 -5.48 10.99 33.55
N ILE A 3 -4.83 11.87 32.78
CA ILE A 3 -4.96 11.92 31.31
C ILE A 3 -3.82 11.13 30.63
N THR A 4 -2.73 10.84 31.33
CA THR A 4 -1.52 10.21 30.76
C THR A 4 -1.48 8.67 30.80
N ILE A 5 -2.41 8.00 31.50
CA ILE A 5 -2.39 6.54 31.69
C ILE A 5 -3.18 5.80 30.58
N ARG A 6 -3.93 6.51 29.73
CA ARG A 6 -4.73 5.88 28.65
C ARG A 6 -3.90 5.43 27.43
N ASP A 7 -2.72 5.99 27.24
CA ASP A 7 -1.83 5.63 26.13
C ASP A 7 -0.82 4.55 26.49
N THR A 8 -0.51 4.34 27.77
CA THR A 8 0.49 3.36 28.19
C THR A 8 0.05 1.92 27.91
N GLU A 9 -1.23 1.59 28.10
CA GLU A 9 -1.78 0.27 27.77
C GLU A 9 -1.73 0.00 26.25
N GLN A 10 -2.00 1.01 25.44
CA GLN A 10 -1.92 0.88 23.97
C GLN A 10 -0.48 0.71 23.50
N HIS A 11 0.45 1.47 24.10
CA HIS A 11 1.88 1.34 23.81
C HIS A 11 2.42 -0.02 24.25
N GLU A 12 2.03 -0.52 25.43
CA GLU A 12 2.40 -1.87 25.88
C GLU A 12 1.87 -2.95 24.95
N LYS A 13 0.61 -2.86 24.53
CA LYS A 13 0.04 -3.80 23.57
C LYS A 13 0.78 -3.77 22.24
N MET A 14 1.01 -2.58 21.67
CA MET A 14 1.76 -2.41 20.43
C MET A 14 3.18 -2.98 20.53
N LEU A 15 3.85 -2.77 21.66
CA LEU A 15 5.18 -3.28 21.92
C LEU A 15 5.21 -4.81 22.06
N SER A 16 4.18 -5.41 22.67
CA SER A 16 3.99 -6.87 22.73
C SER A 16 3.78 -7.44 21.32
N ASP A 17 2.86 -6.86 20.55
CA ASP A 17 2.56 -7.29 19.18
C ASP A 17 3.82 -7.20 18.29
N LEU A 18 4.63 -6.16 18.47
CA LEU A 18 5.88 -5.98 17.76
C LEU A 18 6.94 -7.03 18.14
N LYS A 19 7.00 -7.39 19.42
CA LYS A 19 7.88 -8.44 19.92
C LYS A 19 7.56 -9.79 19.29
N ASP A 20 6.26 -10.12 19.23
CA ASP A 20 5.77 -11.34 18.60
C ASP A 20 6.03 -11.35 17.08
N LEU A 21 5.77 -10.22 16.41
CA LEU A 21 5.98 -10.07 14.96
C LEU A 21 7.46 -10.15 14.56
N THR A 22 8.36 -9.69 15.42
CA THR A 22 9.81 -9.71 15.17
C THR A 22 10.48 -10.98 15.70
N ASN A 23 9.80 -11.75 16.55
CA ASN A 23 10.32 -12.91 17.28
C ASN A 23 11.65 -12.62 18.02
N ILE A 24 11.82 -11.39 18.49
CA ILE A 24 13.03 -10.94 19.18
C ILE A 24 12.72 -10.74 20.67
N PRO A 25 13.52 -11.31 21.59
CA PRO A 25 13.23 -11.23 23.02
C PRO A 25 13.44 -9.84 23.63
N THR A 26 14.28 -9.00 23.00
CA THR A 26 14.67 -7.68 23.52
C THR A 26 13.88 -6.56 22.85
N MET A 27 13.11 -5.81 23.63
CA MET A 27 12.22 -4.74 23.15
C MET A 27 12.91 -3.70 22.27
N SER A 28 14.13 -3.27 22.61
CA SER A 28 14.88 -2.29 21.82
C SER A 28 15.23 -2.82 20.42
N LYS A 29 15.62 -4.09 20.31
CA LYS A 29 15.90 -4.73 19.02
C LYS A 29 14.61 -4.97 18.21
N SER A 30 13.52 -5.35 18.87
CA SER A 30 12.20 -5.47 18.24
C SER A 30 11.71 -4.14 17.67
N LEU A 31 11.91 -3.04 18.39
CA LEU A 31 11.58 -1.67 17.92
C LEU A 31 12.39 -1.26 16.70
N ILE A 32 13.70 -1.46 16.73
CA ILE A 32 14.59 -1.15 15.60
C ILE A 32 14.18 -1.97 14.36
N GLN A 33 13.94 -3.26 14.54
CA GLN A 33 13.50 -4.14 13.46
C GLN A 33 12.10 -3.76 12.95
N GLY A 34 11.20 -3.37 13.85
CA GLY A 34 9.89 -2.81 13.52
C GLY A 34 10.00 -1.55 12.64
N GLY A 35 10.92 -0.64 12.97
CA GLY A 35 11.20 0.54 12.17
C GLY A 35 11.69 0.19 10.76
N TYR A 36 12.61 -0.77 10.62
CA TYR A 36 13.06 -1.24 9.31
C TYR A 36 11.94 -1.91 8.50
N LEU A 37 11.07 -2.69 9.16
CA LEU A 37 9.90 -3.30 8.52
C LEU A 37 8.93 -2.23 8.03
N ALA A 38 8.64 -1.21 8.84
CA ALA A 38 7.77 -0.11 8.45
C ALA A 38 8.29 0.62 7.19
N LEU A 39 9.60 0.93 7.16
CA LEU A 39 10.22 1.55 5.98
C LEU A 39 10.16 0.63 4.76
N ARG A 40 10.42 -0.68 4.93
CA ARG A 40 10.36 -1.65 3.84
C ARG A 40 8.94 -1.76 3.26
N TYR A 41 7.93 -1.91 4.11
CA TYR A 41 6.55 -2.01 3.66
C TYR A 41 6.05 -0.72 3.02
N HIS A 42 6.46 0.44 3.54
CA HIS A 42 6.16 1.71 2.91
C HIS A 42 6.76 1.80 1.49
N ASN A 43 8.03 1.43 1.32
CA ASN A 43 8.68 1.42 0.01
C ASN A 43 8.01 0.43 -0.96
N LEU A 44 7.64 -0.75 -0.49
CA LEU A 44 6.91 -1.75 -1.28
C LEU A 44 5.55 -1.21 -1.74
N TYR A 45 4.81 -0.59 -0.81
CA TYR A 45 3.54 0.06 -1.13
C TYR A 45 3.69 1.15 -2.19
N GLU A 46 4.67 2.04 -2.06
CA GLU A 46 4.91 3.10 -3.03
C GLU A 46 5.35 2.56 -4.41
N GLN A 47 6.05 1.43 -4.45
CA GLN A 47 6.36 0.74 -5.70
C GLN A 47 5.10 0.16 -6.36
N GLU A 48 4.32 -0.63 -5.62
CA GLU A 48 3.08 -1.24 -6.11
C GLU A 48 2.05 -0.19 -6.53
N ARG A 49 1.94 0.90 -5.77
CA ARG A 49 1.06 2.03 -6.10
C ARG A 49 1.43 2.64 -7.45
N ARG A 50 2.71 2.95 -7.67
CA ARG A 50 3.19 3.53 -8.95
C ARG A 50 2.93 2.59 -10.12
N GLU A 51 3.17 1.29 -9.93
CA GLU A 51 2.91 0.30 -10.96
C GLU A 51 1.41 0.19 -11.26
N ASN A 52 0.56 0.21 -10.24
CA ASN A 52 -0.89 0.20 -10.39
C ASN A 52 -1.40 1.44 -11.14
N GLU A 53 -0.86 2.62 -10.81
CA GLU A 53 -1.17 3.87 -11.51
C GLU A 53 -0.76 3.82 -12.99
N ARG A 54 0.42 3.26 -13.29
CA ARG A 54 0.90 3.02 -14.67
C ARG A 54 -0.04 2.10 -15.44
N LEU A 55 -0.35 0.92 -14.89
CA LEU A 55 -1.24 -0.06 -15.50
C LEU A 55 -2.64 0.51 -15.73
N LYS A 56 -3.17 1.29 -14.79
CA LYS A 56 -4.46 1.99 -14.95
C LYS A 56 -4.42 3.03 -16.07
N ALA A 57 -3.31 3.74 -16.26
CA ALA A 57 -3.16 4.66 -17.37
C ALA A 57 -3.13 3.92 -18.72
N GLU A 58 -2.37 2.83 -18.80
CA GLU A 58 -2.30 1.99 -20.01
C GLU A 58 -3.65 1.39 -20.38
N LEU A 59 -4.37 0.84 -19.41
CA LEU A 59 -5.70 0.27 -19.61
C LEU A 59 -6.69 1.33 -20.12
N ARG A 60 -6.66 2.54 -19.55
CA ARG A 60 -7.48 3.67 -20.05
C ARG A 60 -7.12 4.03 -21.50
N SER A 61 -5.83 4.10 -21.82
CA SER A 61 -5.39 4.37 -23.20
C SER A 61 -5.86 3.29 -24.17
N LEU A 62 -5.73 2.01 -23.80
CA LEU A 62 -6.13 0.89 -24.63
C LEU A 62 -7.65 0.87 -24.85
N ARG A 63 -8.44 1.09 -23.80
CA ARG A 63 -9.91 1.23 -23.93
C ARG A 63 -10.27 2.34 -24.91
N GLY A 64 -9.66 3.52 -24.78
CA GLY A 64 -9.90 4.61 -25.71
C GLY A 64 -9.57 4.25 -27.17
N LYS A 65 -8.47 3.53 -27.41
CA LYS A 65 -8.13 3.04 -28.76
C LYS A 65 -9.17 2.07 -29.32
N VAL A 66 -9.66 1.15 -28.48
CA VAL A 66 -10.70 0.18 -28.87
C VAL A 66 -12.00 0.91 -29.18
N ASP A 67 -12.43 1.83 -28.32
CA ASP A 67 -13.67 2.59 -28.53
C ASP A 67 -13.63 3.40 -29.82
N VAL A 68 -12.49 4.06 -30.11
CA VAL A 68 -12.28 4.79 -31.36
C VAL A 68 -12.34 3.84 -32.57
N PHE A 69 -11.68 2.68 -32.48
CA PHE A 69 -11.70 1.69 -33.56
C PHE A 69 -13.11 1.17 -33.83
N VAL A 70 -13.85 0.77 -32.80
CA VAL A 70 -15.22 0.27 -32.91
C VAL A 70 -16.12 1.35 -33.52
N THR A 71 -16.03 2.59 -33.03
CA THR A 71 -16.82 3.72 -33.55
C THR A 71 -16.53 3.98 -35.03
N ALA A 72 -15.25 3.98 -35.42
CA ALA A 72 -14.85 4.19 -36.81
C ALA A 72 -15.31 3.05 -37.73
N PHE A 73 -15.27 1.80 -37.23
CA PHE A 73 -15.74 0.63 -37.95
C PHE A 73 -17.25 0.67 -38.18
N ASP A 74 -18.03 1.01 -37.14
CA ASP A 74 -19.48 1.16 -37.25
C ASP A 74 -19.87 2.28 -38.23
N ALA A 75 -19.15 3.41 -38.19
CA ALA A 75 -19.36 4.52 -39.12
C ALA A 75 -19.06 4.12 -40.58
N LEU A 76 -18.06 3.26 -40.81
CA LEU A 76 -17.74 2.74 -42.14
C LEU A 76 -18.82 1.77 -42.63
N LYS A 77 -19.36 0.93 -41.75
CA LYS A 77 -20.41 -0.06 -42.07
C LYS A 77 -21.78 0.58 -42.33
N ALA A 78 -22.04 1.74 -41.74
CA ALA A 78 -23.27 2.50 -41.92
C ALA A 78 -23.33 3.30 -43.24
N LYS A 79 -22.26 3.29 -44.03
CA LYS A 79 -22.12 3.99 -45.32
C LYS A 79 -22.23 3.01 -46.48
#